data_AF-A0A7V4J2V0-F1
#
_entry.id   AF-A0A7V4J2V0-F1
#
_cell.length_a   1.000
_cell.length_b   1.000
_cell.length_c   1.000
_cell.angle_alpha   90.00
_cell.angle_beta   90.00
_cell.angle_gamma   90.00
#
_symmetry.space_group_name_H-M   'P 1'
#
loop_
_entity.id
_entity.type
_entity.pdbx_description
1 polymer ?
#
loop_
_entity_poly.entity_id
_entity_poly.type
_entity_poly.pdbx_seq_one_letter_code
_entity_poly.pdbx_strand_id
1 'polypeptide(L)'
;MQGPPPIAPRPAAPGAERPVILLALGLFALLSAMAGIASKGFLEGDACTHYLISRFSLEYPAELVGVWGRPLVTALYAVPAAYGGVIAVRLTSLAVGVMTTMPRSL
;
A
#
# COMPACT_ATOMS: atom_id res chain seq x y z
N MET A 1 -34.88 -0.08 -48.82
CA MET A 1 -34.57 -1.17 -47.88
C MET A 1 -33.75 -0.56 -46.74
N GLN A 2 -34.28 -0.51 -45.52
CA GLN A 2 -33.47 -0.13 -44.35
C GLN A 2 -32.52 -1.29 -44.07
N GLY A 3 -31.22 -0.99 -43.95
CA GLY A 3 -30.22 -1.99 -43.58
C GLY A 3 -30.50 -2.55 -42.18
N PRO A 4 -29.92 -3.71 -41.83
CA PRO A 4 -30.09 -4.28 -40.51
C PRO A 4 -29.67 -3.27 -39.43
N PRO A 5 -30.38 -3.24 -38.28
CA PRO A 5 -30.03 -2.33 -37.20
C PRO A 5 -28.60 -2.57 -36.73
N PRO A 6 -27.87 -1.51 -36.30
CA PRO A 6 -26.52 -1.66 -35.80
C PRO A 6 -26.49 -2.59 -34.58
N ILE A 7 -25.60 -3.59 -34.62
CA ILE A 7 -25.40 -4.51 -33.50
C ILE A 7 -24.83 -3.69 -32.34
N ALA A 8 -25.58 -3.59 -31.25
CA ALA A 8 -25.09 -2.95 -30.04
C ALA A 8 -23.84 -3.69 -29.53
N PRO A 9 -22.78 -2.99 -29.08
CA PRO A 9 -21.62 -3.63 -28.48
C PRO A 9 -22.07 -4.53 -27.32
N ARG A 10 -21.64 -5.78 -27.32
CA ARG A 10 -21.88 -6.66 -26.18
C ARG A 10 -21.19 -6.03 -24.95
N PRO A 11 -21.90 -5.77 -23.84
CA PRO A 11 -21.25 -5.30 -22.64
C PRO A 11 -20.18 -6.31 -22.21
N ALA A 12 -19.03 -5.81 -21.77
CA ALA A 12 -17.98 -6.66 -21.23
C ALA A 12 -18.54 -7.52 -20.09
N ALA A 13 -18.12 -8.79 -20.02
CA ALA A 13 -18.49 -9.63 -18.90
C ALA A 13 -17.98 -8.98 -17.60
N PRO A 14 -18.79 -8.95 -16.52
CA PRO A 14 -18.34 -8.44 -15.23
C PRO A 14 -17.02 -9.11 -14.81
N GLY A 15 -15.99 -8.30 -14.54
CA GLY A 15 -14.68 -8.78 -14.10
C GLY A 15 -13.69 -9.15 -15.21
N ALA A 16 -13.98 -8.87 -16.48
CA ALA A 16 -13.03 -9.03 -17.59
C ALA A 16 -11.74 -8.20 -17.41
N GLU A 17 -11.83 -7.09 -16.67
CA GLU A 17 -10.76 -6.17 -16.33
C GLU A 17 -9.88 -6.66 -15.16
N ARG A 18 -10.36 -7.63 -14.38
CA ARG A 18 -9.68 -8.14 -13.17
C ARG A 18 -8.22 -8.58 -13.43
N PRO A 19 -7.89 -9.39 -14.46
CA PRO A 19 -6.50 -9.77 -14.72
C PRO A 19 -5.63 -8.56 -15.07
N VAL A 20 -6.17 -7.56 -15.78
CA VAL A 20 -5.46 -6.33 -16.14
C VAL A 20 -5.17 -5.50 -14.89
N ILE A 21 -6.14 -5.36 -13.99
CA ILE A 21 -5.97 -4.66 -12.70
C ILE A 21 -4.92 -5.38 -11.85
N LEU A 22 -4.98 -6.70 -11.73
CA LEU A 22 -4.00 -7.47 -10.95
C LEU A 22 -2.59 -7.36 -11.53
N LEU A 23 -2.45 -7.38 -12.86
CA LEU A 23 -1.17 -7.17 -13.53
C LEU A 23 -0.63 -5.76 -13.26
N ALA A 24 -1.47 -4.73 -13.38
CA ALA A 24 -1.09 -3.35 -13.12
C ALA A 24 -0.66 -3.15 -11.67
N LEU A 25 -1.41 -3.70 -10.70
CA LEU A 25 -1.06 -3.66 -9.28
C LEU A 25 0.24 -4.41 -9.00
N GLY A 26 0.44 -5.58 -9.61
CA GLY A 26 1.67 -6.36 -9.47
C GLY A 26 2.90 -5.62 -10.00
N LEU A 27 2.79 -5.01 -11.19
CA LEU A 27 3.86 -4.19 -11.77
C LEU A 27 4.15 -2.95 -10.91
N PHE A 28 3.11 -2.24 -10.48
CA PHE A 28 3.26 -1.08 -9.59
C PHE A 28 3.97 -1.46 -8.28
N ALA A 29 3.56 -2.57 -7.66
CA ALA A 29 4.16 -3.04 -6.43
C ALA A 29 5.63 -3.44 -6.60
N LEU A 30 5.96 -4.19 -7.65
CA LEU A 30 7.33 -4.58 -7.95
C LEU A 30 8.23 -3.35 -8.16
N LEU A 31 7.81 -2.42 -9.03
CA LEU A 31 8.59 -1.22 -9.33
C LEU A 31 8.75 -0.31 -8.11
N SER A 32 7.69 -0.17 -7.31
CA SER A 32 7.74 0.62 -6.06
C SER A 32 8.68 0.02 -5.02
N ALA A 33 8.68 -1.32 -4.87
CA ALA A 33 9.60 -2.01 -3.98
C ALA A 33 11.05 -1.84 -4.45
N MET A 34 11.32 -2.05 -5.73
CA MET A 34 12.66 -1.86 -6.32
C MET A 34 13.16 -0.42 -6.13
N ALA A 35 12.34 0.58 -6.44
CA ALA A 35 12.67 1.98 -6.24
C ALA A 35 12.90 2.31 -4.75
N GLY A 36 12.07 1.76 -3.86
CA GLY A 36 12.19 1.94 -2.42
C GLY A 36 13.47 1.34 -1.83
N ILE A 37 13.96 0.23 -2.38
CA ILE A 37 15.21 -0.43 -1.96
C ILE A 37 16.43 0.30 -2.54
N ALA A 38 16.39 0.69 -3.81
CA ALA A 38 17.51 1.34 -4.49
C ALA A 38 17.68 2.83 -4.12
N SER A 39 16.65 3.46 -3.56
CA SER A 39 16.65 4.89 -3.24
C SER A 39 17.66 5.25 -2.15
N LYS A 40 18.54 6.20 -2.48
CA LYS A 40 19.47 6.87 -1.55
C LYS A 40 18.88 8.16 -0.94
N GLY A 41 17.58 8.40 -1.14
CA GLY A 41 16.90 9.58 -0.61
C GLY A 41 16.80 9.58 0.92
N PHE A 42 16.36 10.70 1.49
CA PHE A 42 16.17 10.84 2.93
C PHE A 42 14.69 10.65 3.32
N LEU A 43 14.44 10.40 4.59
CA LEU A 43 13.08 10.41 5.14
C LEU A 43 12.68 11.86 5.44
N GLU A 44 11.53 12.27 4.90
CA GLU A 44 10.89 13.53 5.27
C GLU A 44 10.61 13.56 6.79
N GLY A 45 10.51 14.76 7.37
CA GLY A 45 10.48 14.96 8.82
C GLY A 45 9.35 14.21 9.53
N ASP A 46 8.14 14.22 8.95
CA ASP A 46 7.00 13.47 9.48
C ASP A 46 7.22 11.95 9.36
N ALA A 47 7.70 11.48 8.22
CA ALA A 47 8.03 10.07 7.99
C ALA A 47 9.11 9.56 8.96
N CYS A 48 10.13 10.38 9.25
CA CYS A 48 11.18 10.06 10.21
C CYS A 48 10.61 9.95 11.64
N THR A 49 9.79 10.93 12.05
CA THR A 49 9.12 10.95 13.36
C THR A 49 8.28 9.68 13.56
N HIS A 50 7.40 9.38 12.62
CA HIS A 50 6.53 8.20 12.72
C HIS A 50 7.28 6.88 12.65
N TYR A 51 8.40 6.80 11.93
CA TYR A 51 9.29 5.65 11.96
C TYR A 51 9.89 5.43 13.36
N LEU A 52 10.40 6.48 14.00
CA LEU A 52 11.01 6.39 15.33
C LEU A 52 9.97 6.02 16.40
N ILE A 53 8.82 6.70 16.41
CA ILE A 53 7.70 6.37 17.32
C ILE A 53 7.32 4.90 17.17
N SER A 54 7.14 4.41 15.93
CA SER A 54 6.78 3.01 15.68
C SER A 54 7.89 2.05 16.14
N ARG A 55 9.15 2.33 15.79
CA ARG A 55 10.31 1.51 16.13
C ARG A 55 10.46 1.29 17.63
N PHE A 56 10.19 2.31 18.43
CA PHE A 56 10.38 2.29 19.88
C PHE A 56 9.10 2.00 20.67
N SER A 57 7.93 2.00 20.04
CA SER A 57 6.63 1.77 20.71
C SER A 57 6.49 0.43 21.45
N LEU A 58 7.26 -0.59 21.06
CA LEU A 58 7.28 -1.87 21.78
C LEU A 58 8.02 -1.78 23.13
N GLU A 59 9.05 -0.94 23.22
CA GLU A 59 9.83 -0.69 24.44
C GLU A 59 9.18 0.41 25.28
N TYR A 60 8.60 1.42 24.62
CA TYR A 60 7.94 2.57 25.24
C TYR A 60 6.47 2.65 24.76
N PRO A 61 5.55 1.86 25.34
CA PRO A 61 4.14 1.83 24.92
C PRO A 61 3.41 3.18 25.00
N ALA A 62 3.93 4.14 25.78
CA ALA A 62 3.41 5.50 25.82
C ALA A 62 3.42 6.18 24.44
N GLU A 63 4.33 5.78 23.54
CA GLU A 63 4.39 6.27 22.15
C GLU A 63 3.15 5.90 21.31
N LEU A 64 2.38 4.88 21.73
CA LEU A 64 1.11 4.53 21.06
C LEU A 64 0.01 5.57 21.33
N VAL A 65 0.05 6.21 22.50
CA VAL A 65 -0.98 7.15 22.97
C VAL A 65 -0.48 8.58 23.12
N GLY A 66 0.78 8.85 22.73
CA GLY A 66 1.34 10.18 22.69
C GLY A 66 0.58 11.10 21.73
N VAL A 67 0.77 12.42 21.85
CA VAL A 67 0.08 13.39 20.98
C VAL A 67 0.38 13.20 19.49
N TRP A 68 1.56 12.67 19.17
CA TRP A 68 1.98 12.28 17.81
C TRP A 68 1.83 10.77 17.56
N GLY A 69 1.46 10.02 18.59
CA GLY A 69 1.12 8.61 18.51
C GLY A 69 -0.26 8.42 17.90
N ARG A 70 -0.34 7.65 16.81
CA ARG A 70 -1.60 7.28 16.17
C ARG A 70 -1.80 5.80 16.45
N PRO A 71 -2.56 5.38 17.48
CA PRO A 71 -2.45 4.04 18.07
C PRO A 71 -2.47 2.91 17.04
N LEU A 72 -3.44 2.95 16.11
CA LEU A 72 -3.57 1.93 15.06
C LEU A 72 -2.40 1.95 14.07
N VAL A 73 -1.99 3.14 13.63
CA VAL A 73 -0.91 3.29 12.64
C VAL A 73 0.42 2.90 13.28
N THR A 74 0.74 3.48 14.44
CA THR A 74 1.95 3.15 15.19
C THR A 74 2.05 1.64 15.48
N ALA A 75 0.96 1.01 15.92
CA ALA A 75 0.94 -0.43 16.17
C ALA A 75 1.16 -1.27 14.90
N LEU A 76 0.53 -0.89 13.79
CA LEU A 76 0.71 -1.57 12.49
C LEU A 76 2.17 -1.56 12.04
N TYR A 77 2.88 -0.46 12.28
CA TYR A 77 4.27 -0.30 11.88
C TYR A 77 5.29 -0.71 12.96
N ALA A 78 4.87 -1.05 14.18
CA ALA A 78 5.77 -1.29 15.30
C ALA A 78 6.76 -2.44 15.04
N VAL A 79 6.25 -3.61 14.66
CA VAL A 79 7.05 -4.80 14.34
C VAL A 79 7.98 -4.58 13.14
N PRO A 80 7.50 -4.12 11.96
CA PRO A 80 8.39 -3.90 10.83
C PRO A 80 9.44 -2.80 11.11
N ALA A 81 9.11 -1.76 11.88
CA ALA A 81 10.07 -0.72 12.24
C ALA A 81 11.15 -1.20 13.23
N ALA A 82 10.76 -2.01 14.23
CA ALA A 82 11.68 -2.54 15.25
C ALA A 82 12.70 -3.50 14.63
N TYR A 83 12.26 -4.45 13.81
CA TYR A 83 13.10 -5.57 13.36
C TYR A 83 13.55 -5.49 11.90
N GLY A 84 12.79 -4.83 11.04
CA GLY A 84 13.07 -4.75 9.59
C GLY A 84 13.48 -3.36 9.09
N GLY A 85 13.53 -2.38 10.00
CA GLY A 85 13.94 -1.02 9.70
C GLY A 85 13.09 -0.32 8.63
N VAL A 86 13.68 0.68 7.99
CA VAL A 86 12.96 1.54 7.03
C VAL A 86 12.43 0.75 5.83
N ILE A 87 13.16 -0.25 5.34
CA ILE A 87 12.74 -1.05 4.18
C ILE A 87 11.47 -1.83 4.52
N ALA A 88 11.42 -2.51 5.67
CA ALA A 88 10.21 -3.25 6.06
C ALA A 88 9.00 -2.34 6.26
N VAL A 89 9.20 -1.13 6.79
CA VAL A 89 8.13 -0.12 6.91
C VAL A 89 7.62 0.31 5.53
N ARG A 90 8.50 0.58 4.56
CA ARG A 90 8.12 0.90 3.18
C ARG A 90 7.32 -0.25 2.53
N LEU A 91 7.77 -1.49 2.70
CA LEU A 91 7.06 -2.66 2.19
C LEU A 91 5.70 -2.86 2.86
N THR A 92 5.58 -2.53 4.15
CA THR A 92 4.31 -2.56 4.88
C THR A 92 3.33 -1.54 4.29
N SER A 93 3.77 -0.30 4.05
CA SER A 93 2.93 0.71 3.38
C SER A 93 2.48 0.27 1.99
N LEU A 94 3.39 -0.34 1.22
CA LEU A 94 3.05 -0.88 -0.09
C LEU A 94 1.99 -1.99 0.01
N ALA A 95 2.16 -2.92 0.95
CA ALA A 95 1.20 -4.01 1.18
C ALA A 95 -0.18 -3.45 1.55
N VAL A 96 -0.26 -2.49 2.46
CA VAL A 96 -1.53 -1.82 2.83
C VAL A 96 -2.18 -1.14 1.62
N GLY A 97 -1.39 -0.46 0.78
CA GLY A 97 -1.88 0.18 -0.46
C GLY A 97 -2.45 -0.84 -1.45
N VAL A 98 -1.77 -1.96 -1.67
CA VAL A 98 -2.25 -3.05 -2.53
C VAL A 98 -3.52 -3.70 -1.96
N MET A 99 -3.54 -3.97 -0.65
CA MET A 99 -4.69 -4.60 0.01
C MET A 99 -5.95 -3.73 -0.04
N THR A 100 -5.80 -2.41 0.12
CA THR A 100 -6.94 -1.47 0.09
C THR A 100 -7.50 -1.25 -1.31
N THR A 101 -6.69 -1.43 -2.34
CA THR A 101 -7.08 -1.24 -3.76
C THR A 101 -7.47 -2.54 -4.47
N MET A 102 -7.28 -3.69 -3.83
CA MET A 102 -7.58 -4.99 -4.43
C MET A 102 -9.07 -5.11 -4.78
N PRO A 103 -9.43 -5.41 -6.04
CA PRO A 103 -10.83 -5.52 -6.44
C PRO A 103 -11.50 -6.67 -5.69
N ARG A 104 -12.58 -6.36 -4.96
CA ARG A 104 -13.41 -7.35 -4.29
C ARG A 104 -14.34 -8.00 -5.31
N SER A 105 -14.31 -9.32 -5.40
CA SER A 105 -15.36 -10.08 -6.07
C SER A 105 -16.58 -10.10 -5.15
N LEU A 106 -17.54 -9.20 -5.38
CA LEU A 106 -18.91 -9.31 -4.90
C LEU A 106 -19.78 -9.90 -6.02
#